data_AF-A0A154BNR8-F1
#
_entry.id   AF-A0A154BNR8-F1
#
_cell.length_a   1.000
_cell.length_b   1.000
_cell.length_c   1.000
_cell.angle_alpha   90.00
_cell.angle_beta   90.00
_cell.angle_gamma   90.00
#
_symmetry.space_group_name_H-M   'P 1'
#
loop_
_entity.id
_entity.type
_entity.pdbx_description
1 polymer ?
#
loop_
_entity_poly.entity_id
_entity_poly.type
_entity_poly.pdbx_seq_one_letter_code
_entity_poly.pdbx_strand_id
1 'polypeptide(L)'
;MVNEIYDNAAIFKALGDGTRLRIFAMLSESELCACHILEEFQITQPTLSYHMKVLTDCGLVRGVRDGAWMKYSLNPAALRSVRQLFELCEGQSAGRQVNRKERLS
;
A
#
# COMPACT_ATOMS: atom_id res chain seq x y z
N MET A 1 -6.29 5.72 -15.88
CA MET A 1 -4.88 6.11 -16.02
C MET A 1 -4.47 7.28 -15.13
N VAL A 2 -4.98 8.52 -15.29
CA VAL A 2 -4.49 9.64 -14.44
C VAL A 2 -4.89 9.49 -12.96
N ASN A 3 -6.14 9.10 -12.66
CA ASN A 3 -6.59 8.88 -11.28
C ASN A 3 -5.79 7.77 -10.57
N GLU A 4 -5.44 6.71 -11.30
CA GLU A 4 -4.73 5.53 -10.80
C GLU A 4 -3.30 5.86 -10.31
N ILE A 5 -2.64 6.83 -10.97
CA ILE A 5 -1.32 7.33 -10.53
C ILE A 5 -1.44 8.17 -9.25
N TYR A 6 -2.48 9.02 -9.15
CA TYR A 6 -2.72 9.83 -7.95
C TYR A 6 -3.12 8.97 -6.74
N ASP A 7 -3.86 7.89 -6.96
CA ASP A 7 -4.19 6.89 -5.93
C ASP A 7 -2.93 6.19 -5.43
N ASN A 8 -2.03 5.79 -6.34
CA ASN A 8 -0.74 5.21 -5.97
C ASN A 8 0.15 6.21 -5.20
N ALA A 9 0.14 7.50 -5.56
CA ALA A 9 0.87 8.53 -4.81
C ALA A 9 0.39 8.66 -3.36
N ALA A 10 -0.93 8.59 -3.12
CA ALA A 10 -1.49 8.58 -1.78
C ALA A 10 -1.09 7.33 -0.99
N ILE A 11 -1.05 6.16 -1.64
CA ILE A 11 -0.56 4.91 -1.04
C ILE A 11 0.91 5.05 -0.61
N PHE A 12 1.79 5.54 -1.48
CA PHE A 12 3.21 5.72 -1.12
C PHE A 12 3.40 6.73 0.00
N LYS A 13 2.63 7.83 -0.01
CA LYS A 13 2.64 8.81 1.09
C LYS A 13 2.20 8.20 2.41
N ALA A 14 1.20 7.31 2.39
CA ALA A 14 0.77 6.57 3.58
C ALA A 14 1.89 5.61 4.06
N LEU A 15 2.49 4.84 3.16
CA LEU A 15 3.55 3.88 3.48
C LEU A 15 4.88 4.51 3.90
N GLY A 16 5.11 5.80 3.62
CA GLY A 16 6.30 6.53 4.07
C GLY A 16 6.39 6.78 5.59
N ASP A 17 5.39 6.38 6.36
CA ASP A 17 5.37 6.46 7.83
C ASP A 17 5.64 5.08 8.44
N GLY A 18 6.58 5.01 9.38
CA GLY A 18 7.03 3.73 9.97
C GLY A 18 5.93 2.97 10.71
N THR A 19 5.04 3.68 11.42
CA THR A 19 3.90 3.06 12.11
C THR A 19 2.93 2.45 11.12
N ARG A 20 2.55 3.19 10.07
CA ARG A 20 1.66 2.69 9.01
C ARG A 20 2.28 1.52 8.23
N LEU A 21 3.58 1.56 7.97
CA LEU A 21 4.28 0.44 7.32
C LEU A 21 4.28 -0.81 8.21
N ARG A 22 4.44 -0.65 9.53
CA ARG A 22 4.35 -1.75 10.49
C ARG A 22 2.94 -2.34 10.55
N ILE A 23 1.90 -1.50 10.60
CA ILE A 23 0.49 -1.93 10.52
C ILE A 23 0.25 -2.70 9.23
N PHE A 24 0.73 -2.18 8.10
CA PHE A 24 0.63 -2.84 6.80
C PHE A 24 1.26 -4.24 6.81
N ALA A 25 2.45 -4.38 7.39
CA ALA A 25 3.13 -5.68 7.52
C ALA A 25 2.31 -6.67 8.36
N MET A 26 1.78 -6.24 9.51
CA MET A 26 0.93 -7.08 10.35
C MET A 26 -0.33 -7.55 9.60
N LEU A 27 -0.98 -6.65 8.87
CA LEU A 27 -2.16 -6.96 8.06
C LEU A 27 -1.88 -7.83 6.83
N SER A 28 -0.61 -7.96 6.44
CA SER A 28 -0.20 -8.85 5.34
C SER A 28 -0.21 -10.32 5.72
N GLU A 29 -0.12 -10.61 7.02
CA GLU A 29 -0.15 -11.97 7.56
C GLU A 29 -1.58 -12.44 7.84
N SER A 30 -2.43 -11.55 8.36
CA SER A 30 -3.83 -11.86 8.68
C SER A 30 -4.70 -10.61 8.83
N GLU A 31 -6.02 -10.79 8.83
CA GLU A 31 -6.96 -9.72 9.18
C GLU A 31 -6.98 -9.53 10.71
N LEU A 32 -6.90 -8.29 11.19
CA LEU A 32 -6.75 -7.98 12.61
C LEU A 32 -7.83 -7.02 13.12
N CYS A 33 -8.20 -7.14 14.40
CA CYS A 33 -9.04 -6.15 15.06
C CYS A 33 -8.22 -4.90 15.43
N ALA A 34 -8.90 -3.76 15.57
CA ALA A 34 -8.28 -2.54 16.10
C ALA A 34 -7.56 -2.75 17.44
N CYS A 35 -8.11 -3.62 18.29
CA CYS A 35 -7.56 -3.99 19.60
C CYS A 35 -6.16 -4.62 19.50
N HIS A 36 -6.04 -5.72 18.75
CA HIS A 36 -4.77 -6.42 18.56
C HIS A 36 -3.74 -5.54 17.86
N ILE A 37 -4.16 -4.67 16.94
CA ILE A 37 -3.24 -3.71 16.35
C ILE A 37 -2.72 -2.77 17.44
N LEU A 38 -3.60 -2.19 18.28
CA LEU A 38 -3.21 -1.27 19.34
C LEU A 38 -2.22 -1.89 20.34
N GLU A 39 -2.40 -3.16 20.69
CA GLU A 39 -1.55 -3.88 21.65
C GLU A 39 -0.07 -3.97 21.20
N GLU A 40 0.17 -3.98 19.90
CA GLU A 40 1.52 -4.03 19.31
C GLU A 40 2.22 -2.66 19.24
N PHE A 41 1.52 -1.56 19.57
CA PHE A 41 2.06 -0.21 19.52
C PHE A 41 1.98 0.50 20.87
N GLN A 42 3.04 1.24 21.22
CA GLN A 42 3.03 2.17 22.35
C GLN A 42 2.39 3.52 21.98
N ILE A 43 1.18 3.48 21.42
CA ILE A 43 0.43 4.68 21.00
C ILE A 43 -0.97 4.70 21.61
N THR A 44 -1.61 5.85 21.57
CA THR A 44 -2.98 6.01 22.05
C THR A 44 -4.00 5.56 20.99
N GLN A 45 -5.20 5.20 21.43
CA GLN A 45 -6.31 4.85 20.54
C GLN A 45 -6.63 5.94 19.50
N PRO A 46 -6.66 7.25 19.83
CA PRO A 46 -6.85 8.30 18.82
C PRO A 46 -5.75 8.32 17.74
N THR A 47 -4.49 8.10 18.14
CA THR A 47 -3.36 8.04 17.20
C THR A 47 -3.50 6.85 16.27
N LEU A 48 -3.85 5.66 16.79
CA LEU A 48 -4.11 4.49 15.96
C LEU A 48 -5.27 4.75 14.98
N SER A 49 -6.39 5.30 15.47
CA SER A 49 -7.55 5.62 14.62
C SER A 49 -7.18 6.58 13.49
N TYR A 50 -6.27 7.53 13.73
CA TYR A 50 -5.74 8.40 12.68
C TYR A 50 -4.93 7.62 11.63
N HIS A 51 -4.03 6.73 12.04
CA HIS A 51 -3.28 5.89 11.09
C HIS A 51 -4.23 5.00 10.26
N MET A 52 -5.22 4.37 10.90
CA MET A 52 -6.20 3.53 10.21
C MET A 52 -7.06 4.34 9.24
N LYS A 53 -7.43 5.58 9.61
CA LYS A 53 -8.14 6.49 8.70
C LYS A 53 -7.30 6.81 7.47
N VAL A 54 -6.03 7.19 7.63
CA VAL A 54 -5.15 7.47 6.47
C VAL A 54 -5.01 6.26 5.55
N LEU A 55 -4.84 5.06 6.13
CA LEU A 55 -4.71 3.81 5.37
C LEU A 55 -6.00 3.39 4.65
N THR A 56 -7.16 3.72 5.22
CA THR A 56 -8.47 3.45 4.60
C THR A 56 -8.85 4.50 3.56
N ASP A 57 -8.56 5.78 3.82
CA ASP A 57 -8.80 6.90 2.90
C ASP A 57 -7.97 6.76 1.60
N CYS A 58 -6.73 6.24 1.69
CA CYS A 58 -5.94 5.93 0.48
C CYS A 58 -6.31 4.59 -0.17
N GLY A 59 -7.29 3.86 0.37
CA GLY A 59 -7.78 2.60 -0.17
C GLY A 59 -6.85 1.40 0.04
N LEU A 60 -5.73 1.54 0.74
CA LEU A 60 -4.78 0.44 0.98
C LEU A 60 -5.34 -0.60 1.97
N VAL A 61 -6.09 -0.14 2.96
CA VAL A 61 -6.73 -0.97 3.99
C VAL A 61 -8.24 -0.86 3.87
N ARG A 62 -8.95 -1.95 4.16
CA ARG A 62 -10.40 -2.00 4.32
C ARG A 62 -10.72 -2.23 5.79
N GLY A 63 -11.72 -1.51 6.29
CA GLY A 63 -12.30 -1.77 7.60
C GLY A 63 -13.71 -2.33 7.43
N VAL A 64 -14.00 -3.44 8.11
CA VAL A 64 -15.34 -4.03 8.20
C VAL A 64 -15.75 -4.06 9.66
N ARG A 65 -16.99 -3.65 9.94
CA ARG A 65 -17.55 -3.72 11.29
C ARG A 65 -18.04 -5.16 11.54
N ASP A 66 -17.47 -5.79 12.57
CA ASP A 66 -17.82 -7.12 13.03
C ASP A 66 -18.38 -7.02 14.46
N GLY A 67 -19.70 -6.82 14.53
CA GLY A 67 -20.42 -6.52 15.77
C GLY A 67 -19.98 -5.20 16.40
N ALA A 68 -19.41 -5.28 17.61
CA ALA A 68 -18.89 -4.13 18.34
C ALA A 68 -17.49 -3.68 17.88
N TRP A 69 -16.79 -4.50 17.09
CA TRP A 69 -15.39 -4.31 16.76
C TRP A 69 -15.19 -3.95 15.28
N MET A 70 -14.06 -3.30 14.97
CA MET A 70 -13.63 -3.08 13.59
C MET A 70 -12.52 -4.09 13.27
N LYS A 71 -12.71 -4.86 12.20
CA LYS A 71 -11.68 -5.71 11.59
C LYS A 71 -11.08 -5.01 10.38
N TYR A 72 -9.78 -5.13 10.23
CA TYR A 72 -9.03 -4.52 9.15
C TYR A 72 -8.31 -5.59 8.32
N SER A 73 -8.26 -5.35 7.02
CA SER A 73 -7.50 -6.18 6.08
C SER A 73 -6.96 -5.37 4.93
N LEU A 74 -5.92 -5.87 4.27
CA LEU A 74 -5.40 -5.22 3.07
C LEU A 74 -6.44 -5.24 1.94
N ASN A 75 -6.38 -4.23 1.07
CA ASN A 75 -7.18 -4.17 -0.13
C ASN A 75 -6.42 -4.78 -1.32
N PRO A 76 -6.83 -5.97 -1.81
CA PRO A 76 -6.15 -6.61 -2.94
C PRO A 76 -6.18 -5.77 -4.22
N ALA A 77 -7.18 -4.91 -4.41
CA ALA A 77 -7.25 -4.03 -5.57
C ALA A 77 -6.16 -2.96 -5.55
N ALA A 78 -5.92 -2.35 -4.40
CA ALA A 78 -4.84 -1.37 -4.22
C ALA A 78 -3.46 -2.01 -4.44
N LEU A 79 -3.25 -3.22 -3.91
CA LEU A 79 -2.01 -3.99 -4.12
C LEU A 79 -1.76 -4.31 -5.60
N ARG A 80 -2.81 -4.68 -6.34
CA ARG A 80 -2.70 -4.92 -7.79
C ARG A 80 -2.32 -3.64 -8.55
N SER A 81 -2.92 -2.50 -8.21
CA SER A 81 -2.58 -1.21 -8.82
C SER A 81 -1.10 -0.86 -8.63
N VAL A 82 -0.60 -0.99 -7.39
CA VAL A 82 0.81 -0.73 -7.07
C VAL A 82 1.73 -1.69 -7.82
N ARG A 83 1.38 -2.98 -7.89
CA ARG A 83 2.14 -3.97 -8.66
C ARG A 83 2.21 -3.63 -10.15
N GLN A 84 1.08 -3.29 -10.77
CA GLN A 84 1.02 -2.92 -12.19
C GLN A 84 1.87 -1.68 -12.48
N LEU A 85 1.92 -0.71 -11.57
CA LEU A 85 2.80 0.45 -11.69
C LEU A 85 4.28 0.04 -11.79
N PHE A 86 4.73 -0.89 -10.95
CA PHE A 86 6.11 -1.38 -11.02
C PHE A 86 6.37 -2.18 -12.30
N GLU A 87 5.44 -3.06 -12.70
CA GLU A 87 5.55 -3.85 -13.94
C GLU A 87 5.68 -2.95 -15.20
N LEU A 88 4.94 -1.82 -15.23
CA LEU A 88 5.05 -0.83 -16.32
C LEU A 88 6.45 -0.18 -16.38
N CYS A 89 7.05 0.12 -15.23
CA CYS A 89 8.40 0.69 -15.14
C CYS A 89 9.49 -0.31 -15.53
N GLU A 90 9.33 -1.59 -15.16
CA GLU A 90 10.27 -2.66 -15.52
C GLU A 90 10.26 -2.94 -17.03
N GLY A 91 9.07 -2.94 -17.66
CA GLY A 91 8.91 -3.15 -19.10
C GLY A 91 9.59 -2.11 -19.99
N GLN A 92 9.85 -0.90 -19.47
CA GLN A 92 10.59 0.14 -20.21
C GLN A 92 12.11 -0.03 -20.14
N SER A 93 12.61 -0.82 -19.19
CA SER A 93 14.05 -1.05 -19.00
C SER A 93 14.63 -2.10 -19.95
N ALA A 94 13.78 -2.97 -20.54
CA ALA A 94 14.21 -4.01 -21.47
C ALA A 94 14.40 -3.53 -22.93
N GLY A 95 13.95 -2.33 -23.29
CA GLY A 95 13.92 -1.83 -24.68
C GLY A 95 15.07 -0.91 -25.11
N ARG A 96 16.04 -0.55 -24.24
CA ARG A 96 17.05 0.49 -24.55
C ARG A 96 18.46 -0.03 -24.91
N GLN A 97 18.65 -1.33 -25.10
CA GLN A 97 19.94 -1.90 -25.53
C GLN A 97 19.86 -2.74 -26.81
N VAL A 98 19.30 -2.22 -27.92
CA VAL A 98 19.63 -2.73 -29.26
C VAL A 98 19.63 -1.57 -30.26
N ASN A 99 20.74 -0.84 -30.38
CA ASN A 99 21.37 -0.56 -31.68
C ASN A 99 22.64 0.30 -31.53
N ARG A 100 23.81 -0.34 -31.53
CA ARG A 100 25.09 0.33 -31.79
C ARG A 100 26.05 -0.56 -32.61
N LYS A 101 25.52 -1.41 -33.48
CA LYS A 101 26.30 -2.24 -34.40
C LYS A 101 25.75 -2.23 -35.83
N GLU A 102 25.55 -1.04 -36.40
CA GLU A 102 25.48 -0.88 -37.87
C GLU A 102 26.16 0.43 -38.26
N ARG A 103 27.50 0.44 -38.14
CA ARG A 103 28.35 1.44 -38.81
C ARG A 103 29.73 0.81 -39.03
N LEU A 104 29.78 -0.22 -39.87
CA LEU A 104 30.96 -0.73 -40.57
C LEU A 104 30.48 -1.83 -41.52
N SER A 105 30.03 -1.41 -42.71
CA SER A 105 30.16 -2.11 -43.99
C SER A 105 29.89 -1.07 -45.08
#